data_AF-B7QIH4-F1
#
_entry.id   AF-B7QIH4-F1
#
_cell.length_a   1.000
_cell.length_b   1.000
_cell.length_c   1.000
_cell.angle_alpha   90.00
_cell.angle_beta   90.00
_cell.angle_gamma   90.00
#
_symmetry.space_group_name_H-M   'P 1'
#
loop_
_entity.id
_entity.type
_entity.pdbx_description
1 polymer ?
#
loop_
_entity_poly.entity_id
_entity_poly.type
_entity_poly.pdbx_seq_one_letter_code
_entity_poly.pdbx_strand_id
1 'polypeptide(L)'
;MISSYTANLAAFLTAQRLTSPIENVNDLAKQTKIDYGCLESGSTKTFFHDSDSALIKRMWAAMTAAQPSVFADTNLKGVERVLRGGYAYLMESTTIEYMVQKNCQLTQIGGLLDSKGYGIATPPGE
;
A
#
# COMPACT_ATOMS: atom_id res chain seq x y z
N MET A 1 -27.48 -10.95 -34.29
CA MET A 1 -26.39 -11.74 -33.67
C MET A 1 -25.07 -10.97 -33.46
N ILE A 2 -25.01 -9.67 -33.78
CA ILE A 2 -23.81 -8.81 -33.60
C ILE A 2 -23.97 -7.93 -32.34
N SER A 3 -25.20 -7.49 -32.05
CA SER A 3 -25.55 -6.69 -30.85
C SER A 3 -25.25 -7.36 -29.51
N SER A 4 -25.34 -8.69 -29.44
CA SER A 4 -25.03 -9.44 -28.21
C SER A 4 -23.51 -9.49 -27.95
N TYR A 5 -22.69 -9.50 -29.01
CA TYR A 5 -21.23 -9.49 -28.89
C TYR A 5 -20.71 -8.12 -28.47
N THR A 6 -21.27 -7.04 -29.05
CA THR A 6 -20.96 -5.67 -28.63
C THR A 6 -21.48 -5.38 -27.21
N ALA A 7 -22.63 -5.92 -26.82
CA ALA A 7 -23.16 -5.79 -25.46
C ALA A 7 -22.31 -6.55 -24.42
N ASN A 8 -21.92 -7.79 -24.70
CA ASN A 8 -21.07 -8.56 -23.79
C ASN A 8 -19.66 -7.97 -23.67
N LEU A 9 -19.09 -7.49 -24.78
CA LEU A 9 -17.80 -6.80 -24.78
C LEU A 9 -17.87 -5.47 -24.03
N ALA A 10 -18.91 -4.66 -24.26
CA ALA A 10 -19.09 -3.40 -23.56
C ALA A 10 -19.31 -3.61 -22.06
N ALA A 11 -20.11 -4.61 -21.67
CA ALA A 11 -20.31 -4.98 -20.27
C ALA A 11 -19.01 -5.45 -19.59
N PHE A 12 -18.19 -6.22 -20.30
CA PHE A 12 -16.87 -6.64 -19.80
C PHE A 12 -15.91 -5.45 -19.64
N LEU A 13 -15.85 -4.56 -20.63
CA LEU A 13 -14.97 -3.39 -20.63
C LEU A 13 -15.38 -2.34 -19.58
N THR A 14 -16.67 -2.17 -19.29
CA THR A 14 -17.15 -1.27 -18.24
C THR A 14 -16.99 -1.86 -16.84
N ALA A 15 -17.17 -3.18 -16.67
CA ALA A 15 -16.91 -3.87 -15.40
C ALA A 15 -15.43 -3.79 -15.00
N GLN A 16 -14.50 -3.91 -15.95
CA GLN A 16 -13.06 -3.74 -15.69
C GLN A 16 -12.66 -2.30 -15.35
N ARG A 17 -13.42 -1.30 -15.81
CA ARG A 17 -13.11 0.12 -15.58
C ARG A 17 -13.62 0.69 -14.25
N LEU A 18 -14.54 0.01 -13.57
CA LEU A 18 -15.24 0.55 -12.39
C LEU A 18 -14.83 -0.06 -11.05
N THR A 19 -13.93 -1.05 -11.01
CA THR A 19 -13.53 -1.68 -9.75
C THR A 19 -12.05 -1.45 -9.47
N SER A 20 -11.76 -0.57 -8.51
CA SER A 20 -10.44 -0.58 -7.88
C SER A 20 -10.31 -1.93 -7.17
N PRO A 21 -9.28 -2.75 -7.46
CA PRO A 21 -9.15 -4.08 -6.87
C PRO A 21 -8.96 -4.02 -5.34
N ILE A 22 -8.59 -2.86 -4.80
CA ILE A 22 -8.43 -2.58 -3.38
C ILE A 22 -8.97 -1.18 -3.07
N GLU A 23 -9.73 -1.04 -1.98
CA GLU A 23 -10.20 0.26 -1.49
C GLU A 23 -9.61 0.59 -0.11
N ASN A 24 -9.28 -0.44 0.66
CA ASN A 24 -8.80 -0.30 2.03
C ASN A 24 -7.82 -1.42 2.41
N VAL A 25 -7.23 -1.29 3.60
CA VAL A 25 -6.22 -2.23 4.11
C VAL A 25 -6.78 -3.64 4.38
N ASN A 26 -8.08 -3.76 4.68
CA ASN A 26 -8.70 -5.07 4.90
C ASN A 26 -8.75 -5.87 3.60
N ASP A 27 -9.02 -5.20 2.48
CA ASP A 27 -9.03 -5.86 1.17
C ASP A 27 -7.63 -6.35 0.82
N LEU A 28 -6.62 -5.52 1.09
CA LEU A 28 -5.20 -5.86 0.92
C LEU A 28 -4.78 -7.08 1.74
N ALA A 29 -5.29 -7.20 2.98
CA ALA A 29 -5.01 -8.33 3.88
C ALA A 29 -5.76 -9.63 3.51
N LYS A 30 -6.88 -9.54 2.78
CA LYS A 30 -7.69 -10.69 2.34
C LYS A 30 -7.15 -11.31 1.05
N GLN A 31 -6.55 -10.51 0.18
CA GLN A 31 -6.03 -10.93 -1.12
C GLN A 31 -4.53 -11.30 -1.07
N THR A 32 -4.05 -11.98 -2.11
CA THR A 32 -2.65 -12.44 -2.23
C THR A 32 -1.99 -12.07 -3.57
N LYS A 33 -2.67 -11.29 -4.41
CA LYS A 33 -2.23 -10.93 -5.77
C LYS A 33 -1.32 -9.69 -5.79
N ILE A 34 -1.58 -8.75 -4.88
CA ILE A 34 -0.85 -7.50 -4.72
C ILE A 34 0.03 -7.65 -3.49
N ASP A 35 1.33 -7.59 -3.69
CA ASP A 35 2.30 -7.56 -2.61
C ASP A 35 2.25 -6.20 -1.91
N TYR A 36 2.62 -6.16 -0.64
CA TYR A 36 2.70 -4.91 0.09
C TYR A 36 3.83 -4.89 1.09
N GLY A 37 4.38 -3.71 1.33
CA GLY A 37 5.52 -3.53 2.22
C GLY A 37 5.74 -2.08 2.61
N CYS A 38 6.77 -1.87 3.42
CA CYS A 38 7.17 -0.57 3.95
C CYS A 38 8.70 -0.43 3.94
N LEU A 39 9.20 0.69 4.47
CA LEU A 39 10.62 0.93 4.62
C LEU A 39 11.26 -0.05 5.62
N GLU A 40 12.38 -0.67 5.24
CA GLU A 40 13.07 -1.71 6.03
C GLU A 40 13.51 -1.23 7.42
N SER A 41 13.93 0.03 7.54
CA SER A 41 14.34 0.68 8.79
C SER A 41 13.32 1.73 9.26
N GLY A 42 12.05 1.61 8.84
CA GLY A 42 11.01 2.60 9.10
C GLY A 42 10.22 2.35 10.39
N SER A 43 9.69 3.43 10.97
CA SER A 43 8.79 3.36 12.15
C SER A 43 7.50 2.57 11.85
N THR A 44 7.05 2.59 10.59
CA THR A 44 5.92 1.81 10.10
C THR A 44 6.17 0.30 10.25
N LYS A 45 7.39 -0.17 9.96
CA LYS A 45 7.74 -1.60 10.12
C LYS A 45 7.62 -2.02 11.58
N THR A 46 8.17 -1.22 12.50
CA THR A 46 8.04 -1.45 13.94
C THR A 46 6.58 -1.42 14.40
N PHE A 47 5.77 -0.52 13.84
CA PHE A 47 4.33 -0.50 14.11
C PHE A 47 3.66 -1.83 13.72
N PHE A 48 3.95 -2.39 12.54
CA PHE A 48 3.38 -3.68 12.13
C PHE A 48 3.85 -4.84 13.01
N HIS A 49 5.08 -4.78 13.51
CA HIS A 49 5.62 -5.77 14.43
C HIS A 49 4.96 -5.73 15.82
N ASP A 50 4.79 -4.53 16.39
CA ASP A 50 4.33 -4.34 17.77
C ASP A 50 2.80 -4.21 17.90
N SER A 51 2.07 -4.03 16.80
CA SER A 51 0.62 -3.82 16.84
C SER A 51 -0.14 -5.04 17.36
N ASP A 52 -1.13 -4.80 18.22
CA ASP A 52 -1.98 -5.85 18.77
C ASP A 52 -3.19 -6.25 17.91
N SER A 53 -3.49 -5.46 16.87
CA SER A 53 -4.63 -5.73 15.99
C SER A 53 -4.44 -7.02 15.21
N ALA A 54 -5.43 -7.93 15.26
CA ALA A 54 -5.40 -9.20 14.55
C ALA A 54 -5.19 -9.04 13.03
N LEU A 55 -5.77 -7.97 12.45
CA LEU A 55 -5.58 -7.62 11.04
C LEU A 55 -4.12 -7.27 10.74
N ILE A 56 -3.52 -6.41 11.56
CA ILE A 56 -2.15 -5.92 11.37
C ILE A 56 -1.14 -7.04 11.60
N LYS A 57 -1.35 -7.90 12.61
CA LYS A 57 -0.53 -9.11 12.83
C LYS A 57 -0.56 -10.07 11.64
N ARG A 58 -1.73 -10.26 11.02
CA ARG A 58 -1.85 -11.07 9.79
C ARG A 58 -1.08 -10.45 8.62
N MET A 59 -1.18 -9.14 8.45
CA MET A 59 -0.41 -8.42 7.43
C MET A 59 1.09 -8.51 7.66
N TRP A 60 1.54 -8.40 8.92
CA TRP A 60 2.94 -8.57 9.30
C TRP A 60 3.46 -9.97 8.97
N ALA A 61 2.68 -11.02 9.28
CA ALA A 61 3.02 -12.39 8.90
C ALA A 61 3.14 -12.56 7.39
N ALA A 62 2.25 -11.95 6.61
CA ALA A 62 2.35 -11.98 5.14
C ALA A 62 3.58 -11.23 4.62
N MET A 63 3.90 -10.06 5.18
CA MET A 63 5.09 -9.29 4.79
C MET A 63 6.41 -10.03 5.09
N THR A 64 6.49 -10.70 6.24
CA THR A 64 7.69 -11.44 6.64
C THR A 64 7.84 -12.78 5.91
N ALA A 65 6.74 -13.41 5.52
CA ALA A 65 6.75 -14.66 4.73
C ALA A 65 6.99 -14.44 3.23
N ALA A 66 6.83 -13.21 2.73
CA ALA A 66 6.96 -12.92 1.31
C ALA A 66 8.40 -13.04 0.81
N GLN A 67 8.59 -13.75 -0.31
CA GLN A 67 9.89 -13.96 -0.93
C GLN A 67 9.76 -13.74 -2.45
N PRO A 68 10.44 -12.75 -3.05
CA PRO A 68 11.48 -11.87 -2.48
C PRO A 68 10.95 -10.83 -1.49
N SER A 69 11.84 -10.24 -0.69
CA SER A 69 11.49 -9.25 0.34
C SER A 69 10.58 -8.16 -0.21
N VAL A 70 9.49 -7.88 0.51
CA VAL A 70 8.58 -6.78 0.22
C VAL A 70 9.10 -5.44 0.76
N PHE A 71 10.01 -5.46 1.72
CA PHE A 71 10.54 -4.23 2.30
C PHE A 71 11.45 -3.49 1.32
N ALA A 72 11.39 -2.16 1.35
CA ALA A 72 12.23 -1.30 0.53
C ALA A 72 13.34 -0.67 1.37
N ASP A 73 14.55 -0.52 0.81
CA ASP A 73 15.65 0.16 1.51
C ASP A 73 15.43 1.67 1.64
N THR A 74 14.72 2.27 0.67
CA THR A 74 14.44 3.70 0.61
C THR A 74 13.03 3.95 0.10
N ASN A 75 12.44 5.09 0.50
CA ASN A 75 11.11 5.48 0.01
C ASN A 75 11.06 5.63 -1.51
N LEU A 76 12.14 6.11 -2.15
CA LEU A 76 12.21 6.21 -3.61
C LEU A 76 12.14 4.84 -4.29
N LYS A 77 12.87 3.84 -3.79
CA LYS A 77 12.78 2.46 -4.29
C LYS A 77 11.38 1.86 -4.10
N GLY A 78 10.74 2.19 -2.97
CA GLY A 78 9.35 1.81 -2.72
C GLY A 78 8.40 2.39 -3.78
N VAL A 79 8.50 3.69 -4.07
CA VAL A 79 7.70 4.38 -5.09
C VAL A 79 7.96 3.81 -6.49
N GLU A 80 9.23 3.60 -6.87
CA GLU A 80 9.57 2.99 -8.15
C GLU A 80 8.98 1.58 -8.30
N ARG A 81 8.96 0.79 -7.21
CA ARG A 81 8.34 -0.54 -7.20
C ARG A 81 6.82 -0.46 -7.39
N VAL A 82 6.15 0.51 -6.79
CA VAL A 82 4.70 0.76 -7.00
C VAL A 82 4.42 1.10 -8.46
N LEU A 83 5.25 1.94 -9.09
CA LEU A 83 5.08 2.34 -10.49
C LEU A 83 5.23 1.16 -11.47
N ARG A 84 5.98 0.11 -11.10
CA ARG A 84 6.06 -1.14 -11.89
C ARG A 84 4.77 -1.98 -11.80
N GLY A 85 3.90 -1.68 -10.84
CA GLY A 85 2.63 -2.35 -10.63
C GLY A 85 2.71 -3.60 -9.74
N GLY A 86 1.55 -4.09 -9.31
CA GLY A 86 1.43 -5.31 -8.49
C GLY A 86 1.93 -5.18 -7.04
N TYR A 87 2.28 -3.97 -6.61
CA TYR A 87 2.83 -3.69 -5.29
C TYR A 87 2.21 -2.43 -4.67
N ALA A 88 1.82 -2.52 -3.40
CA ALA A 88 1.35 -1.40 -2.58
C ALA A 88 2.40 -1.02 -1.54
N TYR A 89 2.66 0.27 -1.38
CA TYR A 89 3.67 0.77 -0.46
C TYR A 89 3.06 1.58 0.67
N LEU A 90 3.41 1.22 1.90
CA LEU A 90 2.96 1.86 3.12
C LEU A 90 4.03 2.87 3.58
N MET A 91 3.66 4.15 3.65
CA MET A 91 4.53 5.24 4.09
C MET A 91 3.72 6.30 4.86
N GLU A 92 4.36 7.33 5.42
CA GLU A 92 3.67 8.41 6.14
C GLU A 92 2.78 9.26 5.22
N SER A 93 1.64 9.71 5.73
CA SER A 93 0.62 10.45 4.97
C SER A 93 1.18 11.69 4.25
N THR A 94 1.98 12.50 4.93
CA THR A 94 2.59 13.70 4.34
C THR A 94 3.52 13.37 3.18
N THR A 95 4.22 12.23 3.25
CA THR A 95 5.09 11.76 2.16
C THR A 95 4.27 11.22 0.99
N ILE A 96 3.15 10.52 1.25
CA ILE A 96 2.22 10.08 0.20
C ILE A 96 1.67 11.29 -0.55
N GLU A 97 1.10 12.25 0.18
CA GLU A 97 0.51 13.46 -0.40
C GLU A 97 1.50 14.20 -1.30
N TYR A 98 2.74 14.36 -0.83
CA TYR A 98 3.81 14.97 -1.60
C TYR A 98 4.15 14.20 -2.88
N MET A 99 4.26 12.87 -2.81
CA MET A 99 4.62 12.04 -3.97
C MET A 99 3.49 11.97 -5.00
N VAL A 100 2.24 11.86 -4.55
CA VAL A 100 1.05 11.88 -5.42
C VAL A 100 0.89 13.23 -6.11
N GLN A 101 1.14 14.34 -5.39
CA GLN A 101 1.12 15.67 -6.00
C GLN A 101 2.18 15.84 -7.09
N LYS A 102 3.33 15.16 -6.96
CA LYS A 102 4.40 15.18 -7.97
C LYS A 102 4.19 14.23 -9.13
N ASN A 103 3.56 13.07 -8.90
CA ASN A 103 3.38 12.05 -9.91
C ASN A 103 1.93 11.55 -9.95
N CYS A 104 1.20 11.98 -10.98
CA CYS A 104 -0.19 11.63 -11.22
C CYS A 104 -0.44 10.13 -11.51
N GLN A 105 0.62 9.33 -11.70
CA GLN A 105 0.48 7.86 -11.82
C GLN A 105 0.28 7.18 -10.47
N LEU A 106 0.50 7.89 -9.37
CA LEU A 106 0.30 7.39 -8.02
C LEU A 106 -1.09 7.79 -7.52
N THR A 107 -1.71 6.90 -6.76
CA THR A 107 -2.97 7.14 -6.08
C THR A 107 -2.86 6.73 -4.62
N GLN A 108 -3.38 7.56 -3.72
CA GLN A 108 -3.55 7.19 -2.33
C GLN A 108 -4.79 6.30 -2.20
N ILE A 109 -4.65 5.17 -1.49
CA ILE A 109 -5.74 4.22 -1.24
C ILE A 109 -6.00 4.17 0.27
N GLY A 110 -7.26 4.26 0.65
CA GLY A 110 -7.69 4.22 2.04
C GLY A 110 -7.32 5.48 2.84
N GLY A 111 -7.45 5.36 4.16
CA GLY A 111 -7.15 6.41 5.12
C GLY A 111 -5.91 6.12 5.97
N LEU A 112 -5.78 6.89 7.05
CA LEU A 112 -4.71 6.72 8.05
C LEU A 112 -4.88 5.39 8.81
N LEU A 113 -3.78 4.63 8.94
CA LEU A 113 -3.73 3.39 9.74
C LEU A 113 -3.44 3.67 11.22
N ASP A 114 -2.78 4.80 11.48
CA ASP A 114 -2.39 5.29 12.79
C ASP A 114 -2.40 6.81 12.80
N SER A 115 -2.25 7.39 14.00
CA SER A 115 -2.03 8.82 14.18
C SER A 115 -0.65 9.01 14.80
N LYS A 116 0.31 9.45 13.98
CA LYS A 116 1.69 9.73 14.37
C LYS A 116 2.05 11.17 13.98
N GLY A 117 2.98 11.77 14.72
CA GLY A 117 3.48 13.12 14.47
C GLY A 117 5.01 13.17 14.48
N TYR A 118 5.57 14.16 13.79
CA TYR A 118 7.01 14.42 13.80
C TYR A 118 7.39 15.28 15.01
N GLY A 119 8.48 14.90 15.69
CA GLY A 119 9.04 15.64 16.82
C GLY A 119 10.56 15.82 16.67
N ILE A 120 11.10 16.84 17.32
CA ILE A 120 12.55 17.08 17.39
C ILE A 120 13.09 16.32 18.61
N ALA A 121 13.92 15.31 18.36
CA ALA A 121 14.55 14.55 19.43
C ALA A 121 15.83 15.24 19.91
N THR A 122 15.90 15.56 21.19
CA THR A 122 17.12 15.98 21.88
C THR A 122 17.71 14.80 22.67
N PRO A 123 19.03 14.81 22.99
CA PRO A 123 19.59 13.84 23.90
C PRO A 123 18.81 13.79 25.22
N PRO A 124 18.70 12.63 25.88
CA PRO A 124 18.13 12.55 27.23
C PRO A 124 18.95 13.46 28.16
N GLY A 125 18.27 14.24 28.99
CA GLY A 125 18.92 15.12 29.96
C GLY A 125 19.77 14.30 30.93
N GLU A 126 20.93 14.85 31.32
CA GLU A 126 21.71 14.36 32.47
C GLU A 126 20.92 14.46 33.78
#